data_AF-A0A8H4XTL5-F1
#
_entry.id   AF-A0A8H4XTL5-F1
#
_cell.length_a   1.000
_cell.length_b   1.000
_cell.length_c   1.000
_cell.angle_alpha   90.00
_cell.angle_beta   90.00
_cell.angle_gamma   90.00
#
_symmetry.space_group_name_H-M   'P 1'
#
loop_
_entity.id
_entity.type
_entity.pdbx_description
1 polymer ?
#
loop_
_entity_poly.entity_id
_entity_poly.type
_entity_poly.pdbx_seq_one_letter_code
_entity_poly.pdbx_strand_id
1 'polypeptide(L)'
;MSFNGYGFRFGNPDAALYDNREFRTKTAVTAVYKGSRANTPPVLLRSYDSRREPPPEFECTIWQAGRATSATGLAFKPIQIGQYVFIDEGSGNFNPAPQALDEAVVNEWPGRELGVFVSV
;
A
#
# COMPACT_ATOMS: atom_id res chain seq x y z
N MET A 1 9.53 -13.26 -32.07
CA MET A 1 9.63 -11.89 -32.63
C MET A 1 9.59 -10.93 -31.46
N SER A 2 10.74 -10.33 -31.15
CA SER A 2 10.91 -9.44 -30.01
C SER A 2 10.55 -8.02 -30.43
N PHE A 3 9.55 -7.41 -29.79
CA PHE A 3 9.29 -5.98 -29.93
C PHE A 3 10.17 -5.22 -28.95
N ASN A 4 11.25 -4.65 -29.48
CA ASN A 4 12.09 -3.69 -28.79
C ASN A 4 11.69 -2.29 -29.29
N GLY A 5 11.34 -1.38 -28.38
CA GLY A 5 11.48 0.06 -28.65
C GLY A 5 10.34 0.98 -28.21
N TYR A 6 10.11 1.16 -26.90
CA TYR A 6 9.61 2.43 -26.32
C TYR A 6 10.04 2.61 -24.84
N GLY A 7 11.19 2.04 -24.44
CA GLY A 7 11.52 1.79 -23.03
C GLY A 7 12.03 2.94 -22.15
N PHE A 8 12.06 4.21 -22.58
CA PHE A 8 12.67 5.27 -21.75
C PHE A 8 11.93 6.61 -21.64
N ARG A 9 10.75 6.80 -22.27
CA ARG A 9 10.02 8.09 -22.18
C ARG A 9 8.91 8.17 -21.14
N PHE A 10 8.31 7.06 -20.72
CA PHE A 10 7.07 7.07 -19.93
C PHE A 10 7.06 6.15 -18.70
N GLY A 11 8.21 5.60 -18.30
CA GLY A 11 8.30 4.68 -17.15
C GLY A 11 7.77 3.26 -17.44
N ASN A 12 7.70 2.43 -16.40
CA ASN A 12 7.16 1.07 -16.47
C ASN A 12 5.72 1.05 -15.93
N PRO A 13 4.69 0.76 -16.75
CA PRO A 13 3.30 0.66 -16.28
C PRO A 13 3.08 -0.51 -15.31
N ASP A 14 3.92 -1.54 -15.39
CA ASP A 14 3.90 -2.71 -14.52
C ASP A 14 4.96 -2.60 -13.40
N ALA A 15 5.34 -1.37 -13.04
CA ALA A 15 6.27 -1.14 -11.94
C ALA A 15 5.69 -1.72 -10.64
N ALA A 16 6.44 -2.64 -10.03
CA ALA A 16 6.10 -3.22 -8.74
C ALA A 16 6.05 -2.12 -7.66
N LEU A 17 5.10 -2.26 -6.73
CA LEU A 17 5.08 -1.47 -5.50
C LEU A 17 6.33 -1.79 -4.66
N TYR A 18 6.73 -3.06 -4.62
CA TYR A 18 7.91 -3.50 -3.92
C TYR A 18 9.16 -2.81 -4.48
N ASP A 19 9.88 -2.16 -3.59
CA ASP A 19 11.12 -1.46 -3.89
C ASP A 19 12.28 -2.23 -3.27
N ASN A 20 13.12 -2.82 -4.12
CA ASN A 20 14.25 -3.64 -3.70
C ASN A 20 15.56 -2.86 -3.55
N ARG A 21 15.55 -1.53 -3.74
CA ARG A 21 16.74 -0.69 -3.61
C ARG A 21 17.22 -0.66 -2.15
N GLU A 22 18.54 -0.68 -1.94
CA GLU A 22 19.14 -0.63 -0.60
C GLU A 22 18.71 0.63 0.17
N PHE A 23 18.89 1.80 -0.44
CA PHE A 23 18.48 3.08 0.12
C PHE A 23 17.19 3.56 -0.54
N ARG A 24 16.10 3.48 0.22
CA ARG A 24 14.75 3.81 -0.26
C ARG A 24 13.89 4.40 0.83
N THR A 25 12.93 5.20 0.41
CA THR A 25 11.82 5.61 1.28
C THR A 25 10.83 4.46 1.38
N LYS A 26 10.54 4.05 2.61
CA LYS A 26 9.48 3.10 2.91
C LYS A 26 8.13 3.77 2.72
N THR A 27 7.33 3.26 1.79
CA THR A 27 6.02 3.80 1.44
C THR A 27 4.97 2.74 1.68
N ALA A 28 3.83 3.15 2.22
CA ALA A 28 2.67 2.29 2.35
C ALA A 28 1.40 3.09 2.09
N VAL A 29 0.37 2.42 1.57
CA VAL A 29 -0.99 2.96 1.45
C VAL A 29 -1.97 2.03 2.16
N THR A 30 -3.06 2.59 2.66
CA THR A 30 -4.11 1.81 3.33
C THR A 30 -5.16 1.34 2.33
N ALA A 31 -5.63 0.11 2.50
CA ALA A 31 -6.79 -0.40 1.79
C ALA A 31 -7.59 -1.34 2.70
N VAL A 32 -8.77 -1.75 2.29
CA VAL A 32 -9.62 -2.68 3.04
C VAL A 32 -9.98 -3.86 2.14
N TYR A 33 -9.97 -5.08 2.69
CA TYR A 33 -10.49 -6.24 1.97
C TYR A 33 -11.99 -6.09 1.76
N LYS A 34 -12.46 -6.33 0.54
CA LYS A 34 -13.88 -6.31 0.26
C LYS A 34 -14.59 -7.39 1.09
N GLY A 35 -15.62 -6.99 1.82
CA GLY A 35 -16.37 -7.88 2.72
C GLY A 35 -15.82 -7.96 4.15
N SER A 36 -14.80 -7.17 4.49
CA SER A 36 -14.38 -6.97 5.87
C SER A 36 -15.54 -6.49 6.76
N ARG A 37 -15.56 -6.98 8.01
CA ARG A 37 -16.54 -6.53 9.02
C ARG A 37 -16.26 -5.09 9.43
N ALA A 38 -17.26 -4.42 10.00
CA ALA A 38 -17.06 -3.14 10.68
C ALA A 38 -15.89 -3.23 11.68
N ASN A 39 -15.09 -2.17 11.76
CA ASN A 39 -13.89 -2.07 12.62
C ASN A 39 -12.74 -3.04 12.28
N THR A 40 -12.79 -3.76 11.15
CA THR A 40 -11.59 -4.47 10.67
C THR A 40 -10.50 -3.43 10.37
N PRO A 41 -9.28 -3.59 10.92
CA PRO A 41 -8.18 -2.68 10.60
C PRO A 41 -7.89 -2.67 9.10
N PRO A 42 -7.49 -1.53 8.51
CA PRO A 42 -7.04 -1.51 7.13
C PRO A 42 -5.76 -2.33 6.98
N VAL A 43 -5.54 -2.83 5.78
CA VAL A 43 -4.25 -3.41 5.39
C VAL A 43 -3.30 -2.33 4.91
N LEU A 44 -2.01 -2.57 5.09
CA LEU A 44 -0.95 -1.74 4.51
C LEU A 44 -0.36 -2.44 3.28
N LEU A 45 -0.58 -1.86 2.10
CA LEU A 45 0.13 -2.23 0.88
C LEU A 45 1.48 -1.49 0.89
N ARG A 46 2.58 -2.23 1.05
CA ARG A 46 3.92 -1.69 1.35
C ARG A 46 4.88 -1.83 0.17
N SER A 47 5.83 -0.89 0.06
CA SER A 47 6.98 -1.00 -0.85
C SER A 47 8.15 -1.80 -0.27
N TYR A 48 7.96 -2.45 0.89
CA TYR A 48 8.99 -3.13 1.65
C TYR A 48 8.38 -4.29 2.43
N ASP A 49 9.23 -5.24 2.85
CA ASP A 49 8.81 -6.35 3.70
C ASP A 49 8.49 -5.83 5.10
N SER A 50 7.29 -6.13 5.59
CA SER A 50 6.96 -5.85 6.99
C SER A 50 7.70 -6.82 7.90
N ARG A 51 8.15 -6.31 9.05
CA ARG A 51 8.73 -7.17 10.09
C ARG A 51 7.70 -7.95 10.90
N ARG A 52 6.41 -7.62 10.76
CA ARG A 52 5.31 -8.19 11.54
C ARG A 52 4.51 -9.25 10.79
N GLU A 53 4.25 -9.02 9.52
CA GLU A 53 3.34 -9.86 8.71
C GLU A 53 3.87 -10.04 7.29
N PRO A 54 3.57 -11.17 6.62
CA PRO A 54 3.87 -11.30 5.20
C PRO A 54 3.11 -10.25 4.39
N PRO A 55 3.64 -9.82 3.23
CA PRO A 55 2.92 -8.88 2.38
C PRO A 55 1.56 -9.48 1.97
N PRO A 56 0.48 -8.67 1.98
CA PRO A 56 -0.84 -9.15 1.61
C PRO A 56 -0.88 -9.61 0.15
N GLU A 57 -0.09 -8.98 -0.73
CA GLU A 57 0.18 -9.48 -2.08
C GLU A 57 1.60 -9.14 -2.57
N PHE A 58 2.29 -10.14 -3.11
CA PHE A 58 3.68 -10.01 -3.59
C PHE A 58 3.78 -9.31 -4.97
N GLU A 59 2.74 -9.39 -5.79
CA GLU A 59 2.73 -8.88 -7.17
C GLU A 59 1.88 -7.60 -7.32
N CYS A 60 1.82 -6.77 -6.28
CA CYS A 60 1.13 -5.49 -6.34
C CYS A 60 1.98 -4.47 -7.12
N THR A 61 1.41 -3.87 -8.17
CA THR A 61 2.02 -2.72 -8.89
C THR A 61 1.67 -1.40 -8.20
N ILE A 62 2.48 -0.36 -8.45
CA ILE A 62 2.28 0.98 -7.87
C ILE A 62 0.87 1.51 -8.15
N TRP A 63 0.40 1.39 -9.40
CA TRP A 63 -0.92 1.90 -9.79
C TRP A 63 -2.06 1.07 -9.18
N GLN A 64 -1.89 -0.23 -8.98
CA GLN A 64 -2.86 -1.07 -8.31
C GLN A 64 -3.03 -0.64 -6.85
N ALA A 65 -1.92 -0.39 -6.15
CA ALA A 65 -1.94 0.13 -4.78
C ALA A 65 -2.64 1.49 -4.68
N GLY A 66 -2.29 2.42 -5.58
CA GLY A 66 -2.94 3.74 -5.67
C GLY A 66 -4.45 3.63 -5.94
N ARG A 67 -4.86 2.70 -6.81
CA ARG A 67 -6.28 2.45 -7.07
C ARG A 67 -6.99 1.79 -5.89
N ALA A 68 -6.33 0.90 -5.15
CA ALA A 68 -6.90 0.26 -3.96
C ALA A 68 -7.25 1.27 -2.86
N THR A 69 -6.32 2.18 -2.54
CA THR A 69 -6.53 3.26 -1.54
C THR A 69 -7.46 4.38 -2.01
N SER A 70 -7.99 4.32 -3.24
CA SER A 70 -8.93 5.31 -3.77
C SER A 70 -10.23 4.67 -4.27
N ALA A 71 -10.39 3.36 -4.11
CA ALA A 71 -11.57 2.61 -4.55
C ALA A 71 -12.77 2.81 -3.60
N THR A 72 -13.19 4.06 -3.40
CA THR A 72 -14.34 4.41 -2.56
C THR A 72 -15.63 4.08 -3.30
N GLY A 73 -16.57 3.41 -2.64
CA GLY A 73 -17.58 2.57 -3.30
C GLY A 73 -18.52 3.32 -4.23
N LEU A 74 -18.96 4.51 -3.84
CA LEU A 74 -19.85 5.33 -4.68
C LEU A 74 -19.15 6.00 -5.88
N ALA A 75 -17.82 6.08 -5.89
CA ALA A 75 -17.08 6.79 -6.94
C ALA A 75 -16.26 5.86 -7.84
N PHE A 76 -15.69 4.80 -7.30
CA PHE A 76 -14.73 3.95 -7.99
C PHE A 76 -15.00 2.46 -7.74
N LYS A 77 -14.84 1.66 -8.80
CA LYS A 77 -14.99 0.20 -8.71
C LYS A 77 -13.89 -0.41 -7.83
N PRO A 78 -14.18 -1.45 -7.03
CA PRO A 78 -13.17 -2.24 -6.33
C PRO A 78 -12.08 -2.76 -7.29
N ILE A 79 -10.89 -3.06 -6.75
CA ILE A 79 -9.78 -3.60 -7.53
C ILE A 79 -9.42 -5.01 -7.06
N GLN A 80 -9.23 -5.94 -8.00
CA GLN A 80 -8.63 -7.23 -7.74
C GLN A 80 -7.09 -7.11 -7.85
N ILE A 81 -6.37 -7.57 -6.84
CA ILE A 81 -4.92 -7.72 -6.86
C ILE A 81 -4.62 -9.12 -6.30
N GLY A 82 -3.95 -9.97 -7.08
CA GLY A 82 -3.76 -11.37 -6.73
C GLY A 82 -5.08 -12.07 -6.42
N GLN A 83 -5.20 -12.66 -5.23
CA GLN A 83 -6.38 -13.38 -4.75
C GLN A 83 -7.40 -12.51 -4.01
N TYR A 84 -7.04 -11.26 -3.69
CA TYR A 84 -7.88 -10.37 -2.89
C TYR A 84 -8.53 -9.23 -3.70
N VAL A 85 -9.71 -8.82 -3.24
CA VAL A 85 -10.39 -7.62 -3.74
C VAL A 85 -10.26 -6.53 -2.70
N PHE A 86 -9.84 -5.34 -3.12
CA PHE A 86 -9.64 -4.17 -2.27
C PHE A 86 -10.63 -3.05 -2.57
N ILE A 87 -10.98 -2.32 -1.51
CA ILE A 87 -11.79 -1.10 -1.50
C ILE A 87 -11.14 -0.05 -0.57
N ASP A 88 -11.59 1.20 -0.70
CA ASP A 88 -11.21 2.33 0.17
C ASP A 88 -12.31 2.65 1.21
N GLU A 89 -13.34 1.81 1.30
CA GLU A 89 -14.39 1.96 2.31
C GLU A 89 -14.03 1.21 3.59
N GLY A 90 -13.27 1.91 4.45
CA GLY A 90 -13.20 1.60 5.87
C GLY A 90 -14.45 2.06 6.63
N SER A 91 -14.53 1.73 7.91
CA SER A 91 -15.61 2.10 8.86
C SER A 91 -15.73 3.62 9.15
N GLY A 92 -15.37 4.49 8.21
CA GLY A 92 -15.36 5.94 8.34
C GLY A 92 -14.03 6.54 8.79
N ASN A 93 -12.97 5.74 8.93
CA ASN A 93 -11.63 6.22 9.26
C ASN A 93 -10.74 6.26 8.01
N PHE A 94 -10.46 7.47 7.53
CA PHE A 94 -9.62 7.73 6.35
C PHE A 94 -8.28 8.37 6.70
N ASN A 95 -7.98 8.55 7.99
CA ASN A 95 -6.72 9.11 8.43
C ASN A 95 -5.70 7.96 8.61
N PRO A 96 -4.66 7.85 7.76
CA PRO A 96 -3.64 6.81 7.88
C PRO A 96 -2.61 7.10 8.99
N ALA A 97 -2.66 8.27 9.65
CA ALA A 97 -1.67 8.68 10.64
C ALA A 97 -1.48 7.66 11.78
N PRO A 98 -2.54 7.11 12.40
CA PRO A 98 -2.36 6.10 13.44
C PRO A 98 -1.65 4.84 12.92
N GLN A 99 -2.02 4.37 11.73
CA GLN A 99 -1.40 3.19 11.11
C GLN A 99 0.07 3.44 10.75
N ALA A 100 0.39 4.64 10.26
CA ALA A 100 1.76 5.04 9.95
C ALA A 100 2.62 5.14 11.22
N LEU A 101 2.07 5.67 12.32
CA LEU A 101 2.74 5.71 13.61
C LEU A 101 2.99 4.30 14.15
N ASP A 102 1.97 3.46 14.21
CA ASP A 102 2.09 2.07 14.67
C ASP A 102 3.12 1.30 13.82
N GLU A 103 3.06 1.42 12.50
CA GLU A 103 4.02 0.77 11.60
C GLU A 103 5.45 1.24 11.88
N ALA A 104 5.67 2.54 12.08
CA ALA A 104 7.00 3.08 12.35
C ALA A 104 7.54 2.64 13.71
N VAL A 105 6.77 2.80 14.78
CA VAL A 105 7.26 2.67 16.17
C VAL A 105 7.17 1.26 16.72
N VAL A 106 6.22 0.45 16.25
CA VAL A 106 6.02 -0.93 16.71
C VAL A 106 6.73 -1.92 15.80
N ASN A 107 6.64 -1.73 14.48
CA ASN A 107 7.09 -2.74 13.52
C ASN A 107 8.48 -2.41 12.94
N GLU A 108 8.64 -1.22 12.37
CA GLU A 108 9.80 -0.90 11.53
C GLU A 108 11.01 -0.39 12.30
N TRP A 109 10.82 0.28 13.43
CA TRP A 109 11.92 0.74 14.29
C TRP A 109 11.56 0.63 15.77
N PRO A 110 11.34 -0.61 16.28
CA PRO A 110 10.99 -0.81 17.68
C PRO A 110 12.07 -0.23 18.61
N GLY A 111 11.64 0.57 19.59
CA GLY A 111 12.52 1.20 20.57
C GLY A 111 13.29 2.43 20.08
N ARG A 112 13.12 2.85 18.83
CA ARG A 112 13.69 4.10 18.32
C ARG A 112 12.76 5.27 18.65
N GLU A 113 13.31 6.37 19.15
CA GLU A 113 12.54 7.60 19.36
C GLU A 113 12.04 8.18 18.03
N LEU A 114 10.77 8.59 18.03
CA LEU A 114 10.14 9.29 16.91
C LEU A 114 10.65 10.73 16.86
N GLY A 115 11.47 11.05 15.87
CA GLY A 115 12.03 12.39 15.73
C GLY A 115 10.98 13.43 15.30
N VAL A 116 10.25 13.15 14.22
CA VAL A 116 9.23 14.05 13.66
C VAL A 116 8.11 13.22 13.06
N PHE A 117 6.86 13.67 13.26
CA PHE A 117 5.69 13.16 12.58
C PHE A 117 4.87 14.31 12.01
N VAL A 118 4.51 14.22 10.74
CA VAL A 118 3.73 15.24 10.03
C VAL A 118 2.51 14.57 9.41
N SER A 119 1.33 15.11 9.70
CA SER A 119 0.06 14.75 9.07
C SER A 119 -0.50 16.01 8.42
N VAL A 120 -0.93 15.89 7.17
CA VAL A 120 -1.50 16.99 6.36
C VAL A 120 -2.98 16.76 6.16
#